data_AF-A0A166KPV2-F1
#
_entry.id   AF-A0A166KPV2-F1
#
_cell.length_a   1.000
_cell.length_b   1.000
_cell.length_c   1.000
_cell.angle_alpha   90.00
_cell.angle_beta   90.00
_cell.angle_gamma   90.00
#
_symmetry.space_group_name_H-M   'P 1'
#
loop_
_entity.id
_entity.type
_entity.pdbx_description
1 polymer ?
#
loop_
_entity_poly.entity_id
_entity_poly.type
_entity_poly.pdbx_seq_one_letter_code
_entity_poly.pdbx_strand_id
1 'polypeptide(L)'
;MANLNPNLIDIESSIYWTSTDLADYNIVIKYEDALTFFGTDELPLSTVDPEILTRQTAKDMTLGCNARFIDRITLAMVPVRAEARDWEESAVIEFAAELLELLGYVERRCITRSLKELPLLSRDEWKSAKCDVCRFHCLRKEVLLVVNEDRHYMDDPRHAEAQLVAQAIAAFDYNNRSRTWAGLPTLDSKIMPGIVILGTAPTFYKIPVTAALVQHHPGPRPDRRLSEGMEPRDNREIILRSYEAFKSFVDL
;
A
#
# COMPACT_ATOMS: atom_id res chain seq x y z
N MET A 1 -24.40 -4.81 -36.43
CA MET A 1 -23.80 -3.64 -35.77
C MET A 1 -24.40 -3.57 -34.38
N ALA A 2 -23.59 -3.74 -33.33
CA ALA A 2 -24.05 -3.62 -31.95
C ALA A 2 -23.64 -2.24 -31.41
N ASN A 3 -24.58 -1.48 -30.87
CA ASN A 3 -24.28 -0.22 -30.21
C ASN A 3 -23.77 -0.50 -28.79
N LEU A 4 -22.48 -0.25 -28.55
CA LEU A 4 -21.95 -0.17 -27.19
C LEU A 4 -22.38 1.18 -26.58
N ASN A 5 -22.98 1.12 -25.40
CA ASN A 5 -23.41 2.30 -24.66
C ASN A 5 -22.20 2.89 -23.91
N PRO A 6 -21.73 4.12 -24.18
CA PRO A 6 -20.42 4.61 -23.74
C PRO A 6 -20.30 4.97 -22.25
N ASN A 7 -21.35 4.74 -21.44
CA ASN A 7 -21.47 5.24 -20.07
C ASN A 7 -21.53 4.16 -18.98
N LEU A 8 -21.12 2.91 -19.26
CA LEU A 8 -20.69 1.97 -18.21
C LEU A 8 -19.16 1.90 -18.23
N ILE A 9 -18.53 2.44 -17.18
CA ILE A 9 -17.15 2.08 -16.82
C ILE A 9 -17.25 0.73 -16.12
N ASP A 10 -16.72 -0.32 -16.75
CA ASP A 10 -16.91 -1.68 -16.28
C ASP A 10 -15.91 -2.06 -15.18
N ILE A 11 -16.38 -1.99 -13.93
CA ILE A 11 -15.58 -2.19 -12.71
C ILE A 11 -15.15 -3.67 -12.57
N GLU A 12 -15.81 -4.60 -13.28
CA GLU A 12 -15.48 -6.04 -13.32
C GLU A 12 -14.06 -6.34 -13.86
N SER A 13 -13.39 -5.36 -14.50
CA SER A 13 -12.02 -5.49 -14.99
C SER A 13 -10.93 -5.41 -13.90
N SER A 14 -11.30 -5.06 -12.67
CA SER A 14 -10.38 -5.01 -11.53
C SER A 14 -10.11 -6.38 -10.91
N ILE A 15 -8.84 -6.67 -10.61
CA ILE A 15 -8.49 -7.86 -9.82
C ILE A 15 -8.87 -7.62 -8.36
N TYR A 16 -9.71 -8.50 -7.84
CA TYR A 16 -9.84 -8.75 -6.42
C TYR A 16 -9.18 -10.09 -6.08
N TRP A 17 -7.86 -10.08 -5.89
CA TRP A 17 -7.19 -11.24 -5.30
C TRP A 17 -7.69 -11.42 -3.88
N THR A 18 -7.88 -12.66 -3.50
CA THR A 18 -8.35 -13.03 -2.17
C THR A 18 -7.29 -13.93 -1.53
N SER A 19 -7.47 -14.30 -0.26
CA SER A 19 -6.58 -15.30 0.33
C SER A 19 -6.77 -16.72 -0.25
N THR A 20 -7.75 -16.91 -1.14
CA THR A 20 -7.76 -18.05 -2.09
C THR A 20 -6.52 -17.92 -2.94
N ASP A 21 -6.42 -16.85 -3.73
CA ASP A 21 -5.29 -16.53 -4.60
C ASP A 21 -3.94 -16.57 -3.87
N LEU A 22 -3.82 -16.07 -2.63
CA LEU A 22 -2.56 -16.19 -1.87
C LEU A 22 -2.08 -17.62 -1.64
N ALA A 23 -2.88 -18.43 -0.95
CA ALA A 23 -2.54 -19.82 -0.69
C ALA A 23 -2.57 -20.64 -1.98
N ASP A 24 -3.37 -20.21 -2.96
CA ASP A 24 -3.36 -20.71 -4.32
C ASP A 24 -1.92 -20.68 -4.91
N TYR A 25 -1.19 -19.57 -4.74
CA TYR A 25 0.21 -19.43 -5.16
C TYR A 25 1.22 -20.00 -4.15
N ASN A 26 0.78 -20.75 -3.13
CA ASN A 26 1.56 -21.18 -1.96
C ASN A 26 2.23 -20.01 -1.20
N ILE A 27 1.65 -18.80 -1.26
CA ILE A 27 2.16 -17.61 -0.56
C ILE A 27 1.71 -17.67 0.90
N VAL A 28 2.69 -17.75 1.80
CA VAL A 28 2.49 -17.77 3.26
C VAL A 28 2.94 -16.43 3.85
N ILE A 29 2.00 -15.70 4.45
CA ILE A 29 2.28 -14.50 5.23
C ILE A 29 2.88 -14.92 6.58
N LYS A 30 3.93 -14.23 7.01
CA LYS A 30 4.56 -14.40 8.32
C LYS A 30 4.48 -13.08 9.07
N TYR A 31 4.04 -13.14 10.31
CA TYR A 31 4.07 -12.02 11.23
C TYR A 31 5.37 -12.07 12.02
N GLU A 32 6.07 -10.93 12.05
CA GLU A 32 7.32 -10.70 12.77
C GLU A 32 7.13 -9.42 13.59
N ASP A 33 7.83 -9.29 14.73
CA ASP A 33 7.86 -8.03 15.46
C ASP A 33 8.63 -6.96 14.66
N ALA A 34 8.47 -5.67 15.00
CA ALA A 34 9.08 -4.60 14.24
C ALA A 34 10.62 -4.69 14.16
N LEU A 35 11.31 -5.10 15.24
CA LEU A 35 12.77 -5.14 15.26
C LEU A 35 13.31 -6.28 14.37
N THR A 36 12.70 -7.47 14.47
CA THR A 36 12.97 -8.59 13.56
C THR A 36 12.63 -8.23 12.11
N PHE A 37 11.44 -7.66 11.88
CA PHE A 37 10.96 -7.31 10.54
C PHE A 37 11.87 -6.29 9.85
N PHE A 38 12.32 -5.23 10.54
CA PHE A 38 13.24 -4.25 9.95
C PHE A 38 14.69 -4.73 9.93
N GLY A 39 15.10 -5.58 10.87
CA GLY A 39 16.47 -6.08 11.03
C GLY A 39 17.35 -5.09 11.78
N THR A 40 16.82 -4.43 12.81
CA THR A 40 17.48 -3.36 13.56
C THR A 40 17.25 -3.53 15.06
N ASP A 41 18.27 -3.33 15.90
CA ASP A 41 18.16 -3.45 17.36
C ASP A 41 17.20 -2.40 17.98
N GLU A 42 17.12 -1.21 17.38
CA GLU A 42 16.13 -0.18 17.66
C GLU A 42 15.61 0.41 16.34
N LEU A 43 14.36 0.88 16.32
CA LEU A 43 13.85 1.65 15.20
C LEU A 43 14.50 3.06 15.17
N PRO A 44 14.76 3.67 14.00
CA PRO A 44 15.28 5.03 13.93
C PRO A 44 14.35 6.05 14.60
N LEU A 45 14.88 7.23 14.92
CA LEU A 45 14.06 8.35 15.40
C LEU A 45 13.25 8.96 14.24
N SER A 46 12.01 9.37 14.50
CA SER A 46 11.19 10.03 13.48
C SER A 46 11.69 11.44 13.20
N THR A 47 11.79 11.81 11.91
CA THR A 47 12.25 13.13 11.47
C THR A 47 11.12 14.15 11.27
N VAL A 48 9.88 13.81 11.66
CA VAL A 48 8.74 14.74 11.61
C VAL A 48 8.86 15.83 12.67
N ASP A 49 8.05 16.89 12.54
CA ASP A 49 7.98 17.96 13.53
C ASP A 49 7.62 17.39 14.93
N PRO A 50 8.41 17.68 15.99
CA PRO A 50 8.08 17.29 17.36
C PRO A 50 6.68 17.70 17.84
N GLU A 51 6.07 18.73 17.25
CA GLU A 51 4.68 19.11 17.50
C GLU A 51 3.69 17.98 17.17
N ILE A 52 3.91 17.22 16.09
CA ILE A 52 3.08 16.07 15.69
C ILE A 52 3.20 14.89 16.68
N LEU A 53 4.34 14.79 17.37
CA LEU A 53 4.63 13.75 18.37
C LEU A 53 4.21 14.13 19.80
N THR A 54 3.93 15.43 20.05
CA THR A 54 3.65 15.98 21.39
C THR A 54 2.27 16.60 21.56
N ARG A 55 1.58 16.99 20.47
CA ARG A 55 0.21 17.50 20.51
C ARG A 55 -0.80 16.41 20.13
N GLN A 56 -1.94 16.41 20.83
CA GLN A 56 -2.98 15.41 20.59
C GLN A 56 -4.05 15.87 19.60
N THR A 57 -4.39 17.17 19.57
CA THR A 57 -5.41 17.72 18.66
C THR A 57 -4.86 18.86 17.81
N ALA A 58 -5.47 19.08 16.64
CA ALA A 58 -5.11 20.19 15.73
C ALA A 58 -5.27 21.59 16.37
N LYS A 59 -6.10 21.72 17.42
CA LYS A 59 -6.31 22.98 18.16
C LYS A 59 -5.13 23.35 19.06
N ASP A 60 -4.29 22.37 19.42
CA ASP A 60 -3.14 22.56 20.29
C ASP A 60 -1.84 22.85 19.52
N MET A 61 -1.94 22.97 18.18
CA MET A 61 -0.83 23.10 17.26
C MET A 61 -0.64 24.54 16.77
N THR A 62 0.63 24.90 16.54
CA THR A 62 1.05 26.23 16.10
C THR A 62 1.30 26.31 14.61
N LEU A 63 1.68 25.21 13.95
CA LEU A 63 1.83 25.16 12.49
C LEU A 63 0.59 24.60 11.81
N GLY A 64 0.03 25.37 10.87
CA GLY A 64 -1.18 24.97 10.13
C GLY A 64 -1.05 23.70 9.28
N CYS A 65 0.18 23.32 8.88
CA CYS A 65 0.42 22.03 8.22
C CYS A 65 0.29 20.85 9.19
N ASN A 66 0.82 20.99 10.41
CA ASN A 66 0.70 19.98 11.46
C ASN A 66 -0.77 19.82 11.87
N ALA A 67 -1.47 20.95 12.06
CA ALA A 67 -2.90 20.97 12.36
C ALA A 67 -3.74 20.23 11.30
N ARG A 68 -3.55 20.57 10.00
CA ARG A 68 -4.22 19.88 8.89
C ARG A 68 -3.95 18.37 8.87
N PHE A 69 -2.71 17.96 9.15
CA PHE A 69 -2.35 16.55 9.19
C PHE A 69 -3.06 15.79 10.34
N ILE A 70 -3.22 16.41 11.51
CA ILE A 70 -4.04 15.84 12.60
C ILE A 70 -5.54 15.83 12.26
N ASP A 71 -6.06 16.85 11.57
CA ASP A 71 -7.44 16.84 11.08
C ASP A 71 -7.66 15.70 10.05
N ARG A 72 -6.68 15.43 9.17
CA ARG A 72 -6.71 14.24 8.27
C ARG A 72 -6.64 12.91 9.01
N ILE A 73 -5.78 12.77 10.02
CA ILE A 73 -5.78 11.59 10.92
C ILE A 73 -7.15 11.40 11.55
N THR A 74 -7.76 12.48 12.04
CA THR A 74 -9.08 12.46 12.68
C THR A 74 -10.17 12.03 11.69
N LEU A 75 -10.13 12.53 10.45
CA LEU A 75 -11.08 12.17 9.39
C LEU A 75 -10.91 10.72 8.92
N ALA A 76 -9.66 10.25 8.74
CA ALA A 76 -9.34 8.87 8.36
C ALA A 76 -9.69 7.82 9.45
N MET A 77 -9.94 8.26 10.69
CA MET A 77 -10.47 7.41 11.77
C MET A 77 -12.01 7.38 11.85
N VAL A 78 -12.73 8.20 11.06
CA VAL A 78 -14.20 8.13 11.01
C VAL A 78 -14.62 6.87 10.25
N PRO A 79 -15.42 5.96 10.83
CA PRO A 79 -15.83 4.74 10.15
C PRO A 79 -16.80 5.04 9.00
N VAL A 80 -16.31 4.92 7.76
CA VAL A 80 -17.12 5.03 6.54
C VAL A 80 -18.29 4.04 6.61
N ARG A 81 -19.51 4.55 6.41
CA ARG A 81 -20.73 3.73 6.41
C ARG A 81 -20.67 2.72 5.26
N ALA A 82 -21.21 1.51 5.47
CA ALA A 82 -21.21 0.46 4.45
C ALA A 82 -21.80 0.94 3.10
N GLU A 83 -22.83 1.79 3.16
CA GLU A 83 -23.53 2.42 2.02
C GLU A 83 -22.70 3.50 1.27
N ALA A 84 -21.54 3.92 1.79
CA ALA A 84 -20.70 4.98 1.25
C ALA A 84 -19.35 4.51 0.66
N ARG A 85 -18.94 3.26 0.96
CA ARG A 85 -17.61 2.69 0.65
C ARG A 85 -17.18 2.75 -0.82
N ASP A 86 -18.15 2.79 -1.74
CA ASP A 86 -17.92 2.67 -3.19
C ASP A 86 -17.84 4.02 -3.92
N TRP A 87 -18.27 5.13 -3.29
CA TRP A 87 -18.41 6.44 -3.95
C TRP A 87 -17.87 7.64 -3.16
N GLU A 88 -17.60 7.50 -1.86
CA GLU A 88 -16.92 8.53 -1.07
C GLU A 88 -15.39 8.45 -1.29
N GLU A 89 -14.74 9.59 -1.55
CA GLU A 89 -13.27 9.65 -1.66
C GLU A 89 -12.66 9.39 -0.27
N SER A 90 -11.93 8.28 -0.12
CA SER A 90 -11.49 7.86 1.21
C SER A 90 -10.43 8.80 1.79
N ALA A 91 -10.75 9.34 2.97
CA ALA A 91 -9.81 10.09 3.79
C ALA A 91 -8.55 9.28 4.17
N VAL A 92 -8.61 7.94 4.16
CA VAL A 92 -7.44 7.07 4.36
C VAL A 92 -6.44 7.23 3.21
N ILE A 93 -6.91 7.38 1.96
CA ILE A 93 -6.07 7.58 0.79
C ILE A 93 -5.40 8.96 0.82
N GLU A 94 -6.14 10.01 1.23
CA GLU A 94 -5.54 11.34 1.45
C GLU A 94 -4.51 11.34 2.59
N PHE A 95 -4.85 10.73 3.73
CA PHE A 95 -3.96 10.59 4.87
C PHE A 95 -2.67 9.83 4.49
N ALA A 96 -2.79 8.70 3.80
CA ALA A 96 -1.65 7.90 3.34
C ALA A 96 -0.75 8.69 2.37
N ALA A 97 -1.34 9.50 1.48
CA ALA A 97 -0.58 10.34 0.56
C ALA A 97 0.20 11.45 1.29
N GLU A 98 -0.45 12.20 2.20
CA GLU A 98 0.22 13.25 2.98
C GLU A 98 1.25 12.67 3.97
N LEU A 99 1.01 11.48 4.53
CA LEU A 99 1.96 10.77 5.38
C LEU A 99 3.26 10.41 4.63
N LEU A 100 3.15 9.91 3.39
CA LEU A 100 4.33 9.62 2.55
C LEU A 100 5.09 10.90 2.15
N GLU A 101 4.40 12.02 1.96
CA GLU A 101 5.02 13.33 1.70
C GLU A 101 5.71 13.91 2.94
N LEU A 102 5.02 13.89 4.09
CA LEU A 102 5.54 14.33 5.40
C LEU A 102 6.79 13.57 5.83
N LEU A 103 6.82 12.26 5.58
CA LEU A 103 7.97 11.39 5.85
C LEU A 103 9.02 11.41 4.73
N GLY A 104 8.88 12.23 3.68
CA GLY A 104 9.91 12.40 2.66
C GLY A 104 10.10 11.23 1.69
N TYR A 105 9.13 10.31 1.55
CA TYR A 105 9.18 9.33 0.45
C TYR A 105 9.10 10.01 -0.92
N VAL A 106 8.51 11.21 -0.98
CA VAL A 106 8.41 12.07 -2.17
C VAL A 106 9.67 12.93 -2.32
N GLU A 107 10.80 12.27 -2.54
CA GLU A 107 12.06 12.90 -2.90
C GLU A 107 12.26 13.06 -4.41
N ARG A 108 13.37 13.70 -4.82
CA ARG A 108 13.66 14.08 -6.22
C ARG A 108 13.36 12.96 -7.23
N ARG A 109 12.46 13.25 -8.18
CA ARG A 109 11.99 12.34 -9.26
C ARG A 109 11.08 11.19 -8.80
N CYS A 110 10.80 11.05 -7.51
CA CYS A 110 9.65 10.28 -7.02
C CYS A 110 8.42 11.20 -6.88
N ILE A 111 7.23 10.61 -6.99
CA ILE A 111 5.95 11.23 -6.61
C ILE A 111 5.08 10.20 -5.91
N THR A 112 4.19 10.65 -5.04
CA THR A 112 3.02 9.86 -4.66
C THR A 112 2.05 9.82 -5.84
N ARG A 113 1.40 8.68 -6.06
CA ARG A 113 0.26 8.54 -6.99
C ARG A 113 -0.86 7.76 -6.33
N SER A 114 -2.06 8.32 -6.32
CA SER A 114 -3.27 7.60 -5.92
C SER A 114 -3.91 6.85 -7.10
N LEU A 115 -4.69 5.81 -6.79
CA LEU A 115 -5.54 5.05 -7.72
C LEU A 115 -4.80 4.54 -8.97
N LYS A 116 -3.55 4.07 -8.81
CA LYS A 116 -2.71 3.62 -9.93
C LYS A 116 -3.07 2.20 -10.36
N GLU A 117 -3.76 2.10 -11.48
CA GLU A 117 -3.97 0.83 -12.19
C GLU A 117 -2.66 0.24 -12.74
N LEU A 118 -2.41 -1.04 -12.47
CA LEU A 118 -1.28 -1.81 -12.97
C LEU A 118 -1.80 -3.07 -13.71
N PRO A 119 -1.56 -3.22 -15.02
CA PRO A 119 -2.07 -4.36 -15.76
C PRO A 119 -1.32 -5.63 -15.38
N LEU A 120 -2.03 -6.62 -14.83
CA LEU A 120 -1.54 -7.94 -14.43
C LEU A 120 -2.15 -9.01 -15.35
N LEU A 121 -1.32 -9.93 -15.84
CA LEU A 121 -1.79 -11.13 -16.53
C LEU A 121 -2.06 -12.22 -15.49
N SER A 122 -3.26 -12.80 -15.49
CA SER A 122 -3.68 -13.80 -14.51
C SER A 122 -4.60 -14.83 -15.15
N ARG A 123 -4.19 -16.10 -15.16
CA ARG A 123 -4.90 -17.21 -15.83
C ARG A 123 -5.25 -16.87 -17.30
N ASP A 124 -4.23 -16.42 -18.05
CA ASP A 124 -4.27 -15.92 -19.44
C ASP A 124 -5.14 -14.68 -19.73
N GLU A 125 -5.82 -14.11 -18.73
CA GLU A 125 -6.60 -12.88 -18.86
C GLU A 125 -5.82 -11.65 -18.37
N TRP A 126 -5.84 -10.55 -19.14
CA TRP A 126 -5.34 -9.25 -18.69
C TRP A 126 -6.36 -8.57 -17.77
N LYS A 127 -5.95 -8.20 -16.56
CA LYS A 127 -6.79 -7.55 -15.55
C LYS A 127 -6.06 -6.37 -14.90
N SER A 128 -6.80 -5.49 -14.22
CA SER A 128 -6.21 -4.30 -13.58
C SER A 128 -6.04 -4.47 -12.07
N ALA A 129 -4.80 -4.50 -11.58
CA ALA A 129 -4.50 -4.41 -10.16
C ALA A 129 -4.38 -2.92 -9.78
N LYS A 130 -5.43 -2.35 -9.20
CA LYS A 130 -5.51 -0.93 -8.84
C LYS A 130 -4.90 -0.71 -7.45
N CYS A 131 -3.80 0.04 -7.36
CA CYS A 131 -3.18 0.44 -6.10
C CYS A 131 -3.84 1.73 -5.58
N ASP A 132 -4.21 1.79 -4.31
CA ASP A 132 -4.83 3.00 -3.74
C ASP A 132 -3.85 4.16 -3.65
N VAL A 133 -2.62 3.91 -3.18
CA VAL A 133 -1.49 4.85 -3.20
C VAL A 133 -0.18 4.13 -3.56
N CYS A 134 0.73 4.77 -4.30
CA CYS A 134 2.07 4.21 -4.57
C CYS A 134 3.16 5.28 -4.71
N ARG A 135 4.41 4.96 -4.31
CA ARG A 135 5.61 5.76 -4.63
C ARG A 135 6.04 5.44 -6.06
N PHE A 136 6.08 6.42 -6.95
CA PHE A 136 6.36 6.24 -8.38
C PHE A 136 7.58 7.05 -8.83
N HIS A 137 8.58 6.37 -9.41
CA HIS A 137 9.79 7.02 -9.91
C HIS A 137 9.61 7.53 -11.35
N CYS A 138 9.31 8.81 -11.51
CA CYS A 138 8.93 9.48 -12.76
C CYS A 138 9.87 9.28 -13.96
N LEU A 139 11.18 9.13 -13.75
CA LEU A 139 12.14 8.88 -14.84
C LEU A 139 12.23 7.39 -15.23
N ARG A 140 12.54 6.49 -14.27
CA ARG A 140 12.59 5.02 -14.47
C ARG A 140 11.23 4.41 -14.88
N LYS A 141 10.12 5.11 -14.64
CA LYS A 141 8.73 4.62 -14.74
C LYS A 141 8.46 3.41 -13.84
N GLU A 142 9.15 3.32 -12.71
CA GLU A 142 9.00 2.21 -11.77
C GLU A 142 8.08 2.56 -10.58
N VAL A 143 7.23 1.62 -10.18
CA VAL A 143 6.55 1.62 -8.88
C VAL A 143 7.55 1.11 -7.83
N LEU A 144 7.82 1.89 -6.78
CA LEU A 144 8.80 1.54 -5.75
C LEU A 144 8.17 1.04 -4.45
N LEU A 145 6.97 1.50 -4.11
CA LEU A 145 6.20 1.14 -2.92
C LEU A 145 4.72 1.11 -3.28
N VAL A 146 3.99 0.09 -2.80
CA VAL A 146 2.53 -0.03 -2.92
C VAL A 146 1.87 0.18 -1.55
N VAL A 147 0.73 0.87 -1.51
CA VAL A 147 -0.10 1.06 -0.33
C VAL A 147 -1.56 0.80 -0.70
N ASN A 148 -2.25 0.01 0.11
CA ASN A 148 -3.64 -0.41 -0.11
C ASN A 148 -4.51 -0.15 1.12
N GLU A 149 -5.74 0.32 0.93
CA GLU A 149 -6.72 0.55 2.00
C GLU A 149 -7.49 -0.74 2.33
N ASP A 150 -7.59 -1.12 3.62
CA ASP A 150 -8.45 -2.24 4.03
C ASP A 150 -9.91 -1.81 4.22
N ARG A 151 -10.60 -1.57 3.10
CA ARG A 151 -12.05 -1.30 3.06
C ARG A 151 -12.91 -2.48 3.52
N HIS A 152 -12.35 -3.69 3.52
CA HIS A 152 -13.05 -4.96 3.72
C HIS A 152 -12.67 -5.66 5.03
N TYR A 153 -12.01 -4.94 5.96
CA TYR A 153 -11.48 -5.49 7.21
C TYR A 153 -12.52 -6.24 8.05
N MET A 154 -13.77 -5.79 8.03
CA MET A 154 -14.91 -6.44 8.69
C MET A 154 -15.29 -7.78 8.03
N ASP A 155 -15.13 -7.88 6.71
CA ASP A 155 -15.79 -8.83 5.82
C ASP A 155 -14.86 -10.02 5.45
N ASP A 156 -13.69 -9.78 4.84
CA ASP A 156 -12.56 -10.73 4.79
C ASP A 156 -11.24 -9.98 5.06
N PRO A 157 -10.64 -10.13 6.25
CA PRO A 157 -9.47 -9.36 6.66
C PRO A 157 -8.18 -9.67 5.89
N ARG A 158 -8.13 -10.78 5.14
CA ARG A 158 -6.97 -11.09 4.28
C ARG A 158 -7.18 -10.59 2.85
N HIS A 159 -8.32 -9.96 2.57
CA HIS A 159 -8.60 -9.39 1.26
C HIS A 159 -7.59 -8.29 0.92
N ALA A 160 -7.31 -7.38 1.87
CA ALA A 160 -6.31 -6.32 1.66
C ALA A 160 -4.88 -6.87 1.54
N GLU A 161 -4.52 -7.89 2.32
CA GLU A 161 -3.24 -8.60 2.18
C GLU A 161 -3.08 -9.21 0.77
N ALA A 162 -4.16 -9.84 0.27
CA ALA A 162 -4.19 -10.45 -1.04
C ALA A 162 -4.14 -9.43 -2.18
N GLN A 163 -4.84 -8.30 -2.07
CA GLN A 163 -4.69 -7.19 -3.03
C GLN A 163 -3.27 -6.66 -3.03
N LEU A 164 -2.66 -6.44 -1.86
CA LEU A 164 -1.32 -5.88 -1.78
C LEU A 164 -0.28 -6.79 -2.44
N VAL A 165 -0.38 -8.10 -2.28
CA VAL A 165 0.49 -9.06 -2.98
C VAL A 165 0.23 -9.07 -4.49
N ALA A 166 -1.02 -9.03 -4.94
CA ALA A 166 -1.37 -8.95 -6.37
C ALA A 166 -0.81 -7.68 -7.02
N GLN A 167 -0.98 -6.53 -6.35
CA GLN A 167 -0.45 -5.23 -6.75
C GLN A 167 1.08 -5.22 -6.74
N ALA A 168 1.73 -5.87 -5.77
CA ALA A 168 3.19 -6.01 -5.74
C ALA A 168 3.72 -6.84 -6.91
N ILE A 169 3.04 -7.93 -7.29
CA ILE A 169 3.37 -8.75 -8.46
C ILE A 169 3.14 -7.94 -9.76
N ALA A 170 2.01 -7.23 -9.86
CA ALA A 170 1.71 -6.33 -10.98
C ALA A 170 2.73 -5.19 -11.12
N ALA A 171 3.17 -4.62 -9.99
CA ALA A 171 4.21 -3.59 -9.93
C ALA A 171 5.57 -4.12 -10.37
N PHE A 172 5.96 -5.31 -9.90
CA PHE A 172 7.21 -5.96 -10.32
C PHE A 172 7.25 -6.24 -11.83
N ASP A 173 6.18 -6.81 -12.39
CA ASP A 173 6.09 -7.06 -13.83
C ASP A 173 6.02 -5.77 -14.66
N TYR A 174 5.26 -4.77 -14.21
CA TYR A 174 5.23 -3.44 -14.82
C TYR A 174 6.61 -2.75 -14.80
N ASN A 175 7.37 -2.91 -13.72
CA ASN A 175 8.75 -2.45 -13.61
C ASN A 175 9.65 -3.19 -14.60
N ASN A 176 9.54 -4.52 -14.70
CA ASN A 176 10.31 -5.31 -15.65
C ASN A 176 10.00 -4.95 -17.12
N ARG A 177 8.74 -4.74 -17.49
CA ARG A 177 8.36 -4.20 -18.81
C ARG A 177 8.97 -2.81 -19.07
N SER A 178 8.93 -1.93 -18.06
CA SER A 178 9.54 -0.59 -18.15
C SER A 178 11.06 -0.63 -18.31
N ARG A 179 11.75 -1.58 -17.65
CA ARG A 179 13.20 -1.83 -17.82
C ARG A 179 13.51 -2.31 -19.23
N THR A 180 12.75 -3.27 -19.76
CA THR A 180 12.90 -3.75 -21.14
C THR A 180 12.73 -2.62 -22.17
N TRP A 181 11.74 -1.74 -22.01
CA TRP A 181 11.57 -0.55 -22.86
C TRP A 181 12.73 0.46 -22.74
N ALA A 182 13.43 0.50 -21.60
CA ALA A 182 14.63 1.30 -21.40
C ALA A 182 15.93 0.60 -21.86
N GLY A 183 15.85 -0.60 -22.44
CA GLY A 183 17.02 -1.39 -22.84
C GLY A 183 17.81 -1.98 -21.66
N LEU A 184 17.22 -2.03 -20.47
CA LEU A 184 17.82 -2.59 -19.26
C LEU A 184 17.40 -4.06 -19.07
N PRO A 185 18.26 -4.92 -18.50
CA PRO A 185 17.88 -6.29 -18.19
C PRO A 185 16.76 -6.34 -17.15
N THR A 186 15.83 -7.28 -17.30
CA THR A 186 14.81 -7.60 -16.30
C THR A 186 15.46 -8.10 -15.00
N LEU A 187 14.71 -8.00 -13.90
CA LEU A 187 15.06 -8.60 -12.62
C LEU A 187 14.37 -9.96 -12.51
N ASP A 188 15.10 -11.00 -12.10
CA ASP A 188 14.51 -12.32 -11.81
C ASP A 188 13.76 -12.33 -10.47
N SER A 189 14.10 -11.41 -9.55
CA SER A 189 13.37 -11.17 -8.31
C SER A 189 13.59 -9.76 -7.76
N LYS A 190 12.66 -9.29 -6.92
CA LYS A 190 12.80 -8.08 -6.08
C LYS A 190 11.91 -8.21 -4.84
N ILE A 191 12.39 -7.71 -3.70
CA ILE A 191 11.50 -7.43 -2.57
C ILE A 191 10.73 -6.15 -2.90
N MET A 192 9.42 -6.29 -3.13
CA MET A 192 8.51 -5.17 -3.27
C MET A 192 8.03 -4.76 -1.86
N PRO A 193 8.29 -3.53 -1.41
CA PRO A 193 7.72 -3.04 -0.17
C PRO A 193 6.23 -2.71 -0.38
N GLY A 194 5.39 -3.19 0.53
CA GLY A 194 3.95 -2.97 0.54
C GLY A 194 3.44 -2.54 1.91
N ILE A 195 2.30 -1.85 1.96
CA ILE A 195 1.61 -1.46 3.20
C ILE A 195 0.10 -1.66 3.03
N VAL A 196 -0.56 -2.31 4.00
CA VAL A 196 -2.03 -2.24 4.15
C VAL A 196 -2.34 -1.19 5.19
N ILE A 197 -3.30 -0.29 4.95
CA ILE A 197 -3.75 0.71 5.94
C ILE A 197 -5.23 0.50 6.28
N LEU A 198 -5.52 0.31 7.57
CA LEU A 198 -6.87 0.27 8.14
C LEU A 198 -7.13 1.54 8.95
N GLY A 199 -7.90 2.47 8.38
CA GLY A 199 -8.13 3.80 8.97
C GLY A 199 -6.83 4.61 9.00
N THR A 200 -6.15 4.63 10.14
CA THR A 200 -4.77 5.14 10.23
C THR A 200 -3.72 4.09 10.60
N ALA A 201 -4.09 2.81 10.78
CA ALA A 201 -3.17 1.75 11.16
C ALA A 201 -2.48 1.12 9.93
N PRO A 202 -1.17 1.28 9.71
CA PRO A 202 -0.44 0.52 8.70
C PRO A 202 0.04 -0.83 9.24
N THR A 203 0.00 -1.84 8.38
CA THR A 203 0.79 -3.07 8.51
C THR A 203 1.80 -3.10 7.36
N PHE A 204 3.07 -3.31 7.66
CA PHE A 204 4.17 -3.27 6.69
C PHE A 204 4.48 -4.67 6.15
N TYR A 205 4.78 -4.77 4.86
CA TYR A 205 5.06 -6.04 4.18
C TYR A 205 6.33 -5.96 3.33
N LYS A 206 7.23 -6.92 3.52
CA LYS A 206 8.30 -7.24 2.57
C LYS A 206 7.77 -8.37 1.68
N ILE A 207 7.50 -8.10 0.40
CA ILE A 207 6.88 -9.07 -0.51
C ILE A 207 7.94 -9.54 -1.53
N PRO A 208 8.54 -10.74 -1.38
CA PRO A 208 9.53 -11.23 -2.31
C PRO A 208 8.84 -11.71 -3.60
N VAL A 209 8.91 -10.92 -4.65
CA VAL A 209 8.37 -11.28 -5.97
C VAL A 209 9.47 -11.87 -6.83
N THR A 210 9.15 -12.90 -7.62
CA THR A 210 10.03 -13.51 -8.62
C THR A 210 9.37 -13.51 -10.00
N ALA A 211 10.17 -13.57 -11.07
CA ALA A 211 9.67 -13.71 -12.43
C ALA A 211 8.87 -15.02 -12.64
N ALA A 212 9.18 -16.07 -11.88
CA ALA A 212 8.42 -17.32 -11.88
C ALA A 212 7.03 -17.17 -11.23
N LEU A 213 6.88 -16.31 -10.21
CA LEU A 213 5.59 -16.06 -9.55
C LEU A 213 4.61 -15.35 -10.49
N VAL A 214 5.10 -14.46 -11.36
CA VAL A 214 4.32 -13.80 -12.43
C VAL A 214 3.73 -14.82 -13.44
N GLN A 215 4.30 -16.03 -13.53
CA GLN A 215 3.94 -17.05 -14.53
C GLN A 215 3.11 -18.23 -13.96
N HIS A 216 2.80 -18.25 -12.66
CA HIS A 216 2.22 -19.43 -12.01
C HIS A 216 0.68 -19.49 -12.08
N HIS A 217 0.08 -20.66 -11.77
CA HIS A 217 -1.37 -20.88 -11.65
C HIS A 217 -1.70 -21.79 -10.42
N PRO A 218 -2.86 -21.62 -9.73
CA PRO A 218 -2.77 -21.71 -8.25
C PRO A 218 -4.01 -22.41 -7.51
N GLY A 219 -3.87 -23.00 -6.27
CA GLY A 219 -4.95 -23.63 -5.39
C GLY A 219 -4.74 -23.74 -3.81
N PRO A 220 -5.76 -23.84 -2.89
CA PRO A 220 -6.24 -22.79 -1.89
C PRO A 220 -5.99 -22.82 -0.32
N ARG A 221 -6.41 -21.69 0.37
CA ARG A 221 -6.56 -21.16 1.81
C ARG A 221 -6.23 -22.01 3.09
N PRO A 222 -5.88 -21.45 4.31
CA PRO A 222 -6.47 -20.28 5.11
C PRO A 222 -5.45 -19.47 6.06
N ASP A 223 -5.67 -18.66 7.15
CA ASP A 223 -6.67 -17.66 7.74
C ASP A 223 -6.10 -16.65 8.84
N ARG A 224 -6.64 -15.39 8.91
CA ARG A 224 -6.81 -14.34 10.01
C ARG A 224 -5.75 -13.45 10.76
N ARG A 225 -5.94 -12.10 10.63
CA ARG A 225 -6.10 -10.93 11.59
C ARG A 225 -5.16 -10.60 12.78
N LEU A 226 -4.94 -9.28 12.99
CA LEU A 226 -5.21 -8.51 14.24
C LEU A 226 -5.32 -6.96 13.97
N SER A 227 -5.69 -6.12 14.95
CA SER A 227 -6.11 -4.70 14.70
C SER A 227 -5.97 -3.74 15.91
N GLU A 228 -5.19 -2.63 15.83
CA GLU A 228 -5.14 -1.62 16.95
C GLU A 228 -4.66 -0.15 16.67
N GLY A 229 -4.51 0.34 15.42
CA GLY A 229 -4.46 1.80 15.16
C GLY A 229 -3.13 2.58 15.35
N MET A 230 -3.06 3.78 14.75
CA MET A 230 -2.15 4.89 15.15
C MET A 230 -2.80 5.84 16.19
N GLU A 231 -3.98 5.48 16.71
CA GLU A 231 -4.76 6.30 17.64
C GLU A 231 -4.05 6.46 19.01
N PRO A 232 -3.52 5.40 19.66
CA PRO A 232 -2.65 5.55 20.83
C PRO A 232 -1.35 6.28 20.47
N ARG A 233 -0.88 7.16 21.37
CA ARG A 233 0.38 7.90 21.20
C ARG A 233 1.57 6.96 20.99
N ASP A 234 1.61 5.87 21.73
CA ASP A 234 2.75 4.95 21.76
C ASP A 234 2.79 4.14 20.44
N ASN A 235 1.63 3.65 19.97
CA ASN A 235 1.49 3.06 18.63
C ASN A 235 1.93 4.04 17.54
N ARG A 236 1.49 5.32 17.63
CA ARG A 236 1.84 6.37 16.66
C ARG A 236 3.35 6.54 16.53
N GLU A 237 4.10 6.55 17.63
CA GLU A 237 5.56 6.66 17.58
C GLU A 237 6.19 5.42 16.93
N ILE A 238 5.83 4.22 17.38
CA ILE A 238 6.34 2.94 16.84
C ILE A 238 6.09 2.86 15.33
N ILE A 239 4.91 3.27 14.88
CA ILE A 239 4.50 3.23 13.47
C ILE A 239 5.25 4.27 12.62
N LEU A 240 5.43 5.51 13.08
CA LEU A 240 6.22 6.51 12.35
C LEU A 240 7.70 6.08 12.25
N ARG A 241 8.26 5.50 13.31
CA ARG A 241 9.62 4.94 13.32
C ARG A 241 9.75 3.69 12.42
N SER A 242 8.66 2.94 12.25
CA SER A 242 8.57 1.81 11.33
C SER A 242 8.61 2.25 9.85
N TYR A 243 7.91 3.33 9.47
CA TYR A 243 8.08 3.93 8.14
C TYR A 243 9.54 4.37 7.89
N GLU A 244 10.14 5.09 8.85
CA GLU A 244 11.55 5.52 8.74
C GLU A 244 12.51 4.35 8.51
N ALA A 245 12.35 3.23 9.23
CA ALA A 245 13.11 2.01 8.98
C ALA A 245 12.81 1.40 7.59
N PHE A 246 11.56 1.47 7.12
CA PHE A 246 11.14 0.88 5.85
C PHE A 246 11.79 1.53 4.62
N LYS A 247 12.20 2.81 4.71
CA LYS A 247 12.87 3.56 3.61
C LYS A 247 14.05 2.79 3.01
N SER A 248 14.84 2.09 3.82
CA SER A 248 16.01 1.31 3.37
C SER A 248 15.69 0.23 2.33
N PHE A 249 14.42 -0.22 2.24
CA PHE A 249 13.97 -1.22 1.27
C PHE A 249 13.40 -0.61 -0.02
N VAL A 250 13.32 0.73 -0.12
CA VAL A 250 12.65 1.44 -1.22
C VAL A 250 13.62 2.18 -2.17
N ASP A 251 14.88 2.36 -1.77
CA ASP A 251 15.90 3.16 -2.50
C ASP A 251 16.93 2.32 -3.29
N LEU A 252 16.47 1.24 -3.93
CA LEU A 252 17.21 0.37 -4.87
C LEU A 252 16.43 0.18 -6.21
#